data_AF-A0A4R4WD33-F1
#
_entry.id   AF-A0A4R4WD33-F1
#
_cell.length_a   1.000
_cell.length_b   1.000
_cell.length_c   1.000
_cell.angle_alpha   90.00
_cell.angle_beta   90.00
_cell.angle_gamma   90.00
#
_symmetry.space_group_name_H-M   'P 1'
#
loop_
_entity.id
_entity.type
_entity.pdbx_description
1 polymer ?
#
loop_
_entity_poly.entity_id
_entity_poly.type
_entity_poly.pdbx_seq_one_letter_code
_entity_poly.pdbx_strand_id
1 'polypeptide(L)' 'MANSDFLPQHHQQRQQILHIISAAEARSHQRMVEMNQQILTNLGRIVGALQDDGEPTRQEASDAG' A
#
# COMPACT_ATOMS: atom_id res chain seq x y z
N MET A 1 -8.06 -15.39 -9.48
CA MET A 1 -6.86 -14.68 -8.96
C MET A 1 -7.29 -14.02 -7.68
N ALA A 2 -6.71 -14.42 -6.54
CA ALA A 2 -7.10 -13.88 -5.25
C ALA A 2 -6.28 -12.60 -4.98
N ASN A 3 -6.87 -11.64 -4.28
CA ASN A 3 -6.28 -10.32 -3.95
C ASN A 3 -4.83 -10.39 -3.40
N SER A 4 -4.47 -11.50 -2.75
CA SER A 4 -3.15 -11.77 -2.16
C SER A 4 -2.00 -11.82 -3.18
N ASP A 5 -2.27 -12.21 -4.43
CA ASP A 5 -1.23 -12.39 -5.47
C ASP A 5 -0.53 -11.07 -5.85
N PHE A 6 -1.17 -9.92 -5.59
CA PHE A 6 -0.66 -8.60 -5.92
C PHE A 6 0.05 -7.89 -4.76
N LEU A 7 -0.07 -8.40 -3.53
CA LEU A 7 0.56 -7.79 -2.35
C LEU A 7 2.10 -7.66 -2.47
N PRO A 8 2.85 -8.70 -2.90
CA PRO A 8 4.29 -8.59 -3.07
C PRO A 8 4.70 -7.49 -4.06
N GLN A 9 3.92 -7.32 -5.14
CA GLN A 9 4.18 -6.33 -6.17
C GLN A 9 3.96 -4.91 -5.63
N HIS A 10 2.90 -4.70 -4.85
CA HIS A 10 2.64 -3.40 -4.21
C HIS A 10 3.68 -3.05 -3.14
N HIS A 11 4.18 -4.03 -2.38
CA HIS A 11 5.30 -3.82 -1.46
C HIS A 11 6.57 -3.40 -2.18
N GLN A 12 6.90 -4.04 -3.30
CA GLN A 12 8.05 -3.66 -4.13
C GLN A 12 7.89 -2.26 -4.73
N GLN A 13 6.70 -1.93 -5.24
CA GLN A 13 6.40 -0.61 -5.78
C GLN A 13 6.53 0.49 -4.72
N ARG A 14 6.10 0.22 -3.48
CA ARG A 14 6.27 1.12 -2.34
C ARG A 14 7.75 1.40 -2.07
N GLN A 15 8.60 0.38 -2.08
CA GLN A 15 10.04 0.56 -1.89
C GLN A 15 10.69 1.39 -3.00
N GLN A 16 10.29 1.16 -4.26
CA GLN A 16 10.80 1.94 -5.39
C GLN A 16 10.44 3.43 -5.26
N ILE A 17 9.21 3.74 -4.88
CA ILE A 17 8.77 5.14 -4.70
C ILE A 17 9.50 5.82 -3.55
N LEU A 18 9.77 5.11 -2.44
CA LEU A 18 10.60 5.65 -1.36
C LEU A 18 12.01 6.03 -1.86
N HIS A 19 12.60 5.22 -2.72
CA HIS A 19 13.89 5.53 -3.33
C HIS A 19 13.82 6.77 -4.23
N ILE A 20 12.74 6.91 -5.02
CA ILE A 20 12.52 8.08 -5.87
C ILE A 20 12.34 9.35 -5.02
N ILE A 21 11.58 9.27 -3.93
CA ILE A 21 11.41 10.39 -2.98
C ILE A 21 12.77 10.82 -2.43
N SER A 22 13.56 9.87 -1.91
CA SER A 22 14.88 10.17 -1.35
C SER A 22 15.81 10.81 -2.39
N ALA A 23 15.82 10.31 -3.62
CA ALA A 23 16.60 10.89 -4.71
C ALA A 23 16.08 12.29 -5.13
N ALA A 24 14.77 12.52 -5.08
CA ALA A 24 14.14 13.80 -5.39
C ALA A 24 14.44 14.85 -4.31
N GLU A 25 14.41 14.46 -3.03
CA GLU A 25 14.75 15.30 -1.88
C GLU A 25 16.22 15.74 -1.95
N ALA A 26 17.14 14.80 -2.22
CA ALA A 26 18.56 15.09 -2.39
C ALA A 26 18.87 16.05 -3.55
N ARG A 27 17.97 16.10 -4.55
CA ARG A 27 18.07 17.00 -5.72
C ARG A 27 17.20 18.26 -5.58
N SER A 28 16.57 18.48 -4.42
CA SER A 28 15.65 19.59 -4.16
C SER A 28 14.48 19.70 -5.17
N HIS A 29 14.04 18.57 -5.74
CA HIS A 29 12.92 18.50 -6.68
C HIS A 29 11.58 18.41 -5.95
N GLN A 30 11.18 19.51 -5.30
CA GLN A 30 10.08 19.53 -4.33
C GLN A 30 8.72 19.08 -4.88
N ARG A 31 8.34 19.51 -6.09
CA ARG A 31 7.12 19.04 -6.76
C ARG A 31 7.11 17.52 -6.98
N MET A 32 8.26 16.95 -7.30
CA MET A 32 8.41 15.51 -7.53
C MET A 32 8.30 14.74 -6.21
N VAL A 33 8.84 15.29 -5.11
CA VAL A 33 8.65 14.74 -3.77
C VAL A 33 7.16 14.69 -3.40
N GLU A 34 6.45 15.81 -3.57
CA GLU A 34 5.02 15.91 -3.26
C GLU A 34 4.17 14.89 -4.04
N MET A 35 4.39 14.80 -5.36
CA MET A 35 3.67 13.83 -6.19
C MET A 35 3.97 12.39 -5.76
N ASN A 36 5.23 12.06 -5.49
CA ASN A 36 5.59 10.72 -5.08
C ASN A 36 5.07 10.37 -3.68
N GLN A 37 4.97 11.34 -2.76
CA GLN A 37 4.34 11.13 -1.44
C GLN A 37 2.82 10.86 -1.57
N GLN A 38 2.14 11.52 -2.51
CA GLN A 38 0.73 11.22 -2.80
C GLN A 38 0.56 9.80 -3.34
N ILE A 39 1.42 9.39 -4.29
CA ILE A 39 1.42 8.02 -4.82
C ILE A 39 1.72 7.00 -3.71
N LEU A 40 2.67 7.29 -2.83
CA LEU A 40 3.02 6.44 -1.68
C LEU A 40 1.83 6.25 -0.73
N THR A 41 1.08 7.32 -0.46
CA THR A 41 -0.11 7.28 0.39
C THR A 41 -1.21 6.43 -0.26
N ASN A 42 -1.44 6.59 -1.56
CA ASN A 42 -2.43 5.81 -2.29
C ASN A 42 -2.08 4.32 -2.33
N LEU A 43 -0.80 3.98 -2.54
CA LEU A 43 -0.34 2.59 -2.46
C LEU A 43 -0.50 1.99 -1.06
N GLY A 44 -0.26 2.77 0.00
CA GLY A 44 -0.52 2.34 1.37
C GLY A 44 -1.97 1.94 1.61
N ARG A 45 -2.91 2.72 1.06
CA ARG A 45 -4.36 2.40 1.14
C ARG A 45 -4.71 1.13 0.36
N ILE A 46 -4.15 0.95 -0.83
CA ILE A 46 -4.38 -0.27 -1.64
C ILE A 46 -3.84 -1.50 -0.91
N VAL A 47 -2.60 -1.44 -0.40
CA VAL A 47 -2.02 -2.55 0.37
C VAL A 47 -2.84 -2.88 1.61
N GLY A 48 -3.31 -1.86 2.34
CA GLY A 48 -4.18 -2.05 3.51
C GLY A 48 -5.50 -2.73 3.13
N ALA A 49 -6.18 -2.24 2.10
CA ALA A 49 -7.42 -2.85 1.61
C ALA A 49 -7.22 -4.31 1.13
N LEU A 50 -6.12 -4.59 0.42
CA LEU A 50 -5.77 -5.94 -0.05
C LEU A 50 -5.42 -6.89 1.11
N GLN A 51 -4.87 -6.38 2.22
CA GLN A 51 -4.61 -7.15 3.44
C GLN A 51 -5.91 -7.43 4.20
N ASP A 52 -6.78 -6.42 4.36
CA ASP A 52 -8.07 -6.54 5.04
C ASP A 52 -9.03 -7.47 4.27
N ASP A 53 -9.04 -7.44 2.93
CA ASP A 53 -9.82 -8.35 2.08
C ASP A 53 -9.29 -9.80 2.13
N GLY A 54 -8.07 -10.02 2.61
CA GLY A 54 -7.40 -11.31 2.73
C GLY A 54 -7.57 -11.99 4.09
N GLU A 55 -7.98 -11.25 5.12
CA GLU A 55 -8.34 -11.80 6.41
C GLU A 55 -9.77 -12.36 6.31
N PRO A 56 -9.99 -13.69 6.46
CA PRO A 56 -11.33 -14.18 6.65
C PRO A 56 -11.80 -13.54 7.96
N THR A 57 -12.73 -12.60 7.87
CA THR A 57 -13.47 -12.10 9.02
C THR A 57 -14.05 -13.32 9.70
N ARG A 58 -13.39 -13.78 10.77
CA ARG A 58 -13.94 -14.70 11.74
C ARG A 58 -15.00 -13.93 12.51
N GLN A 59 -16.09 -13.61 11.83
CA GLN A 59 -17.38 -13.46 12.48
C GLN A 59 -17.89 -14.89 12.61
N GLU A 60 -17.32 -15.62 13.58
CA GLU A 60 -17.91 -16.85 14.08
C GLU A 60 -19.36 -16.54 14.46
N ALA A 61 -20.27 -17.30 13.84
CA ALA A 61 -21.65 -17.37 14.26
C ALA A 61 -21.71 -17.63 15.76
N SER A 62 -22.33 -16.71 16.50
CA SER A 62 -22.77 -16.88 17.88
C SER A 62 -24.01 -16.01 17.98
N ASP A 63 -25.19 -16.46 18.35
CA ASP A 63 -25.70 -17.75 18.78
C ASP A 63 -27.23 -17.64 18.62
N ALA A 64 -27.89 -18.73 18.27
CA ALA A 64 -29.34 -18.80 18.31
C ALA A 64 -29.74 -19.23 19.74
N GLY A 65 -30.25 -18.29 20.53
CA GLY A 65 -30.79 -18.53 21.88
C GLY A 65 -32.05 -17.73 22.13
#